data_AF-A0A2W5R7B9-F1
#
_entry.id   AF-A0A2W5R7B9-F1
#
_cell.length_a   1.000
_cell.length_b   1.000
_cell.length_c   1.000
_cell.angle_alpha   90.00
_cell.angle_beta   90.00
_cell.angle_gamma   90.00
#
_symmetry.space_group_name_H-M   'P 1'
#
loop_
_entity.id
_entity.type
_entity.pdbx_description
1 polymer ?
#
loop_
_entity_poly.entity_id
_entity_poly.type
_entity_poly.pdbx_seq_one_letter_code
_entity_poly.pdbx_strand_id
1 'polypeptide(L)' 'MHQTEQIAREICALDLRTRGVPDKSLAVLVDRFWPVLANEIRQGIVVDIWPFNADEIERLTREYRELLGER' A
#
# COMPACT_ATOMS: atom_id res chain seq x y z
N MET A 1 -6.97 12.09 7.01
CA MET A 1 -6.20 10.86 6.78
C MET A 1 -7.07 9.61 6.59
N HIS A 2 -8.20 9.46 7.29
CA HIS A 2 -9.01 8.23 7.25
C HIS A 2 -9.46 7.78 5.85
N GLN A 3 -9.89 8.70 4.99
CA GLN A 3 -10.37 8.32 3.64
C GLN A 3 -9.24 7.79 2.73
N THR A 4 -8.06 8.42 2.75
CA THR A 4 -6.90 7.97 1.97
C THR A 4 -6.42 6.59 2.42
N GLU A 5 -6.37 6.37 3.74
CA GLU A 5 -6.02 5.06 4.30
C GLU A 5 -7.03 3.97 3.89
N GLN A 6 -8.33 4.25 4.01
CA GLN A 6 -9.37 3.28 3.63
C GLN A 6 -9.26 2.92 2.14
N ILE A 7 -9.14 3.91 1.26
CA ILE A 7 -8.98 3.70 -0.18
C ILE A 7 -7.69 2.90 -0.45
N ALA A 8 -6.58 3.25 0.19
CA ALA A 8 -5.32 2.52 0.01
C ALA A 8 -5.40 1.06 0.46
N ARG A 9 -6.09 0.79 1.58
CA ARG A 9 -6.32 -0.59 2.06
C ARG A 9 -7.19 -1.39 1.09
N GLU A 10 -8.23 -0.78 0.52
CA GLU A 10 -9.12 -1.41 -0.47
C GLU A 10 -8.39 -1.77 -1.77
N ILE A 11 -7.60 -0.84 -2.32
CA ILE A 11 -6.81 -1.09 -3.53
C ILE A 11 -5.77 -2.17 -3.26
N CYS A 12 -5.07 -2.10 -2.12
CA CYS A 12 -4.07 -3.10 -1.75
C CYS A 12 -4.70 -4.50 -1.63
N ALA A 13 -5.87 -4.61 -1.01
CA ALA A 13 -6.60 -5.87 -0.92
C ALA A 13 -7.00 -6.41 -2.31
N LEU A 14 -7.41 -5.53 -3.23
CA LEU A 14 -7.74 -5.90 -4.60
C LEU A 14 -6.50 -6.42 -5.35
N ASP A 15 -5.40 -5.67 -5.35
CA ASP A 15 -4.15 -6.05 -6.03
C ASP A 15 -3.67 -7.42 -5.55
N LEU A 16 -3.57 -7.62 -4.24
CA LEU A 16 -3.11 -8.88 -3.65
C LEU A 16 -4.02 -10.06 -4.03
N ARG A 17 -5.36 -9.86 -4.03
CA ARG A 17 -6.31 -10.89 -4.47
C ARG A 17 -6.13 -11.25 -5.94
N THR A 18 -5.93 -10.25 -6.81
CA THR A 18 -5.73 -10.50 -8.25
C THR A 18 -4.46 -11.30 -8.53
N ARG A 19 -3.46 -11.21 -7.64
CA ARG A 19 -2.23 -12.01 -7.70
C ARG A 19 -2.32 -13.37 -7.00
N GLY A 20 -3.50 -13.73 -6.49
CA GLY A 20 -3.73 -15.04 -5.86
C GLY A 20 -3.19 -15.15 -4.44
N VAL A 21 -2.95 -14.03 -3.75
CA VAL A 21 -2.57 -14.04 -2.33
C VAL A 21 -3.72 -14.64 -1.50
N PRO A 22 -3.47 -15.67 -0.67
CA PRO A 22 -4.50 -16.27 0.16
C PRO A 22 -5.09 -15.28 1.17
N ASP A 23 -6.41 -15.37 1.40
CA ASP A 23 -7.14 -14.49 2.34
C ASP A 23 -6.52 -14.49 3.77
N LYS A 24 -5.97 -15.63 4.21
CA LYS A 24 -5.28 -15.76 5.51
C LYS A 24 -4.07 -14.82 5.66
N SER A 25 -3.43 -14.46 4.55
CA SER A 25 -2.27 -13.55 4.53
C SER A 25 -2.65 -12.12 4.15
N LEU A 26 -3.84 -11.94 3.55
CA LEU A 26 -4.30 -10.68 2.99
C LEU A 26 -4.35 -9.57 4.04
N ALA A 27 -4.94 -9.83 5.20
CA ALA A 27 -5.08 -8.81 6.25
C ALA A 27 -3.71 -8.28 6.73
N VAL A 28 -2.74 -9.18 6.91
CA VAL A 28 -1.38 -8.82 7.36
C VAL A 28 -0.63 -8.04 6.27
N LEU A 29 -0.77 -8.46 5.01
CA LEU A 29 -0.11 -7.80 3.89
C LEU A 29 -0.73 -6.42 3.59
N VAL A 30 -2.05 -6.29 3.67
CA VAL A 30 -2.75 -5.00 3.54
C VAL A 30 -2.30 -4.04 4.63
N ASP A 31 -2.21 -4.48 5.89
CA ASP A 31 -1.77 -3.61 6.99
C ASP A 31 -0.32 -3.13 6.83
N ARG A 32 0.53 -3.96 6.20
CA ARG A 32 1.92 -3.63 5.89
C ARG A 32 2.07 -2.71 4.67
N PHE A 33 1.30 -2.93 3.61
CA PHE A 33 1.55 -2.32 2.29
C PHE A 33 0.61 -1.17 1.92
N TRP A 34 -0.50 -0.95 2.64
CA TRP A 34 -1.36 0.22 2.38
C TRP A 34 -0.62 1.58 2.40
N PRO A 35 0.48 1.80 3.19
CA PRO A 35 1.19 3.08 3.15
C PRO A 35 1.80 3.40 1.79
N VAL A 36 2.15 2.37 1.01
CA VAL A 36 2.68 2.53 -0.37
C VAL A 36 1.61 3.18 -1.24
N LEU A 37 0.41 2.61 -1.27
CA LEU A 37 -0.68 3.13 -2.09
C LEU A 37 -1.19 4.47 -1.57
N ALA A 38 -1.23 4.65 -0.25
CA ALA A 38 -1.57 5.95 0.33
C ALA A 38 -0.55 7.03 -0.09
N ASN A 39 0.74 6.71 -0.21
CA ASN A 39 1.74 7.64 -0.72
C ASN A 39 1.50 7.98 -2.20
N GLU A 40 1.17 6.99 -3.03
CA GLU A 40 0.86 7.20 -4.45
C GLU A 40 -0.39 8.07 -4.65
N ILE A 41 -1.46 7.80 -3.90
CA ILE A 41 -2.68 8.63 -3.89
C ILE A 41 -2.36 10.06 -3.45
N ARG A 42 -1.50 10.22 -2.44
CA ARG A 42 -1.09 11.53 -1.89
C ARG A 42 -0.20 12.33 -2.85
N GLN A 43 0.55 11.69 -3.76
CA GLN A 43 1.29 12.46 -4.79
C GLN A 43 0.36 13.31 -5.68
N GLY A 44 -0.95 13.02 -5.71
CA GLY A 44 -1.97 13.88 -6.34
C GLY A 44 -2.63 14.92 -5.42
N ILE A 45 -2.43 14.84 -4.09
CA ILE A 45 -3.09 15.70 -3.09
C ILE A 45 -2.14 15.99 -1.92
N VAL A 46 -1.66 17.23 -1.81
CA VAL A 46 -0.85 17.67 -0.66
C VAL A 46 -1.77 17.81 0.55
N VAL A 47 -1.90 16.75 1.34
CA VAL A 47 -2.58 16.78 2.64
C VAL A 47 -1.55 16.57 3.75
N ASP A 48 -1.77 17.33 4.83
CA ASP A 48 -0.98 17.49 6.03
C ASP A 48 -0.49 16.19 6.70
N ILE A 49 0.50 16.32 7.60
CA ILE A 49 1.19 15.31 8.43
C ILE A 49 1.20 13.89 7.87
N TRP A 50 2.27 13.54 7.14
CA TRP A 50 2.53 12.16 6.69
C TRP A 50 3.33 11.40 7.74
N PRO A 51 2.80 10.34 8.39
CA PRO A 51 3.46 9.66 9.49
C PRO A 51 4.53 8.65 9.04
N PHE A 52 4.71 8.44 7.73
CA PHE A 52 5.66 7.45 7.21
C PHE A 52 6.93 8.13 6.68
N ASN A 53 8.08 7.52 6.95
CA ASN A 53 9.36 7.97 6.41
C ASN A 53 9.44 7.63 4.90
N ALA A 54 10.01 8.55 4.10
CA ALA A 54 10.29 8.33 2.68
C ALA A 54 11.11 7.05 2.41
N ASP A 55 12.17 6.80 3.19
CA ASP A 55 13.04 5.62 3.01
C ASP A 55 12.28 4.31 3.25
N GLU A 56 11.36 4.33 4.23
CA GLU A 56 10.50 3.20 4.54
C GLU A 56 9.46 2.95 3.45
N ILE A 57 8.85 4.01 2.92
CA ILE A 57 7.95 3.90 1.77
C ILE A 57 8.69 3.33 0.56
N GLU A 58 9.88 3.81 0.25
CA GLU A 58 10.67 3.30 -0.88
C GLU A 58 10.99 1.81 -0.72
N ARG A 59 11.37 1.37 0.49
CA ARG A 59 11.59 -0.03 0.81
C ARG A 59 10.31 -0.86 0.62
N LEU A 60 9.19 -0.41 1.19
CA LEU A 60 7.90 -1.10 1.07
C LEU A 60 7.41 -1.14 -0.38
N THR A 61 7.65 -0.10 -1.18
CA THR A 61 7.32 -0.08 -2.61
C THR A 61 8.08 -1.15 -3.38
N ARG A 62 9.38 -1.34 -3.12
CA ARG A 62 10.15 -2.43 -3.75
C ARG A 62 9.59 -3.80 -3.38
N GLU A 63 9.38 -4.06 -2.10
CA GLU A 63 8.81 -5.32 -1.60
C GLU A 63 7.41 -5.58 -2.18
N TYR A 64 6.58 -4.54 -2.28
CA TYR A 64 5.24 -4.63 -2.85
C TYR A 64 5.28 -4.94 -4.35
N ARG A 65 6.14 -4.29 -5.12
CA ARG A 65 6.31 -4.57 -6.56
C ARG A 65 6.82 -5.99 -6.81
N GLU A 66 7.77 -6.46 -6.01
CA GLU A 66 8.25 -7.85 -6.06
C GLU A 66 7.11 -8.84 -5.78
N LEU A 67 6.25 -8.55 -4.79
CA LEU A 67 5.07 -9.35 -4.48
C LEU A 67 4.05 -9.36 -5.63
N LEU A 68 3.94 -8.24 -6.35
CA LEU A 68 3.14 -8.13 -7.56
C LEU A 68 3.87 -8.65 -8.83
N GLY A 69 5.12 -9.08 -8.75
CA GLY A 69 5.89 -9.51 -9.93
C GLY A 69 6.10 -8.39 -10.97
N GLU A 70 6.07 -7.13 -10.55
CA GLU A 70 6.39 -5.96 -11.37
C GLU A 70 7.89 -5.67 -11.20
N ARG A 71 8.65 -5.77 -12.30
CA ARG A 71 10.11 -5.65 -12.31
C ARG A 71 10.57 -4.40 -13.05
#